data_AF-A0A1Z8NUE4-F1
#
_entry.id   AF-A0A1Z8NUE4-F1
#
_cell.length_a   1.000
_cell.length_b   1.000
_cell.length_c   1.000
_cell.angle_alpha   90.00
_cell.angle_beta   90.00
_cell.angle_gamma   90.00
#
_symmetry.space_group_name_H-M   'P 1'
#
loop_
_entity.id
_entity.type
_entity.pdbx_description
1 polymer ?
#
loop_
_entity_poly.entity_id
_entity_poly.type
_entity_poly.pdbx_seq_one_letter_code
_entity_poly.pdbx_strand_id
1 'polypeptide(L)'
;MFRSIYEVIMDAEKNPFMQLPKIVRFQLMIVMSYMWSAVFTIWIGSMYTLWPSIVGHTALLVGVFFTADIFRRANDKKLVPLKIKL
;
A
#
# COMPACT_ATOMS: atom_id res chain seq x y z
N MET A 1 -15.84 -25.82 5.72
CA MET A 1 -14.96 -24.70 6.12
C MET A 1 -15.27 -23.41 5.38
N PHE A 2 -15.26 -23.35 4.03
CA PHE A 2 -15.51 -22.11 3.30
C PHE A 2 -16.92 -21.50 3.51
N ARG A 3 -17.95 -22.34 3.65
CA ARG A 3 -19.32 -21.89 3.91
C ARG A 3 -19.47 -21.11 5.22
N SER A 4 -18.82 -21.56 6.30
CA SER A 4 -18.90 -20.87 7.59
C SER A 4 -18.18 -19.51 7.57
N ILE A 5 -17.07 -19.42 6.85
CA ILE A 5 -16.34 -18.15 6.64
C ILE A 5 -17.21 -17.18 5.83
N TYR A 6 -17.81 -17.66 4.75
CA TYR A 6 -18.72 -16.86 3.93
C TYR A 6 -19.90 -16.34 4.75
N GLU A 7 -20.53 -17.20 5.57
CA GLU A 7 -21.62 -16.81 6.45
C GLU A 7 -21.18 -15.72 7.47
N VAL A 8 -20.01 -15.84 8.09
CA VAL A 8 -19.53 -14.80 9.03
C VAL A 8 -19.31 -13.44 8.36
N ILE A 9 -18.97 -13.41 7.07
CA ILE A 9 -18.69 -12.17 6.34
C ILE A 9 -19.97 -11.59 5.71
N MET A 10 -20.78 -12.43 5.07
CA MET A 10 -21.89 -12.01 4.20
C MET A 10 -23.27 -12.17 4.84
N ASP A 11 -23.42 -13.01 5.87
CA ASP A 11 -24.68 -13.14 6.58
C ASP A 11 -24.88 -11.93 7.49
N ALA A 12 -25.94 -11.18 7.22
CA ALA A 12 -26.26 -9.99 7.98
C ALA A 12 -26.60 -10.30 9.45
N GLU A 13 -27.02 -11.53 9.77
CA GLU A 13 -27.35 -11.97 11.12
C GLU A 13 -26.16 -12.54 11.90
N LYS A 14 -25.04 -12.81 11.22
CA LYS A 14 -23.84 -13.38 11.84
C LYS A 14 -22.62 -12.46 11.75
N ASN A 15 -22.67 -11.44 10.90
CA ASN A 15 -21.56 -10.50 10.74
C ASN A 15 -21.45 -9.56 11.95
N PRO A 16 -20.28 -8.94 12.19
CA PRO A 16 -20.07 -8.02 13.31
C PRO A 16 -21.00 -6.79 13.30
N PHE A 17 -21.62 -6.48 12.15
CA PHE A 17 -22.57 -5.37 12.00
C PHE A 17 -24.00 -5.73 12.42
N MET A 18 -24.25 -6.96 12.89
CA MET A 18 -25.57 -7.42 13.34
C MET A 18 -26.14 -6.60 14.51
N GLN A 19 -25.28 -5.94 15.30
CA GLN A 19 -25.69 -5.08 16.43
C GLN A 19 -26.32 -3.75 15.98
N LEU A 20 -26.16 -3.39 14.71
CA LEU A 20 -26.63 -2.12 14.16
C LEU A 20 -28.07 -2.26 13.62
N PRO A 21 -28.84 -1.16 13.55
CA PRO A 21 -30.16 -1.16 12.92
C PRO A 21 -30.11 -1.71 11.49
N LYS A 22 -31.16 -2.47 11.10
CA LYS A 22 -31.23 -3.22 9.84
C LYS A 22 -30.85 -2.39 8.60
N ILE A 23 -31.27 -1.12 8.56
CA ILE A 23 -30.98 -0.20 7.45
C ILE A 23 -29.50 0.20 7.37
N VAL A 24 -28.84 0.44 8.50
CA VAL A 24 -27.42 0.81 8.57
C VAL A 24 -26.54 -0.37 8.20
N ARG A 25 -26.90 -1.56 8.69
CA ARG A 25 -26.24 -2.82 8.33
C ARG A 25 -26.25 -3.05 6.82
N PHE A 26 -27.40 -2.84 6.18
CA PHE A 26 -27.54 -2.98 4.74
C PHE A 26 -26.68 -1.97 3.97
N GLN A 27 -26.68 -0.70 4.40
CA GLN A 27 -25.86 0.35 3.78
C GLN A 27 -24.37 0.03 3.87
N LEU A 28 -23.87 -0.41 5.03
CA LEU A 28 -22.46 -0.78 5.19
C LEU A 28 -22.05 -1.98 4.32
N MET A 29 -22.92 -2.99 4.18
CA MET A 29 -22.66 -4.12 3.29
C MET A 29 -22.62 -3.70 1.82
N ILE A 30 -23.47 -2.75 1.40
CA ILE A 30 -23.43 -2.17 0.05
C ILE A 30 -22.15 -1.36 -0.17
N VAL A 31 -21.77 -0.50 0.78
CA VAL A 31 -20.56 0.33 0.66
C VAL A 31 -19.33 -0.57 0.57
N MET A 32 -19.25 -1.63 1.37
CA MET A 32 -18.17 -2.62 1.28
C MET A 32 -18.13 -3.30 -0.08
N SER A 33 -19.28 -3.71 -0.64
CA SER A 33 -19.34 -4.28 -1.99
C SER A 33 -18.86 -3.29 -3.04
N TYR A 34 -19.29 -2.02 -2.96
CA TYR A 34 -18.94 -1.01 -3.95
C TYR A 34 -17.46 -0.60 -3.86
N MET A 35 -16.93 -0.47 -2.65
CA MET A 35 -15.51 -0.22 -2.39
C MET A 35 -14.64 -1.32 -3.01
N TRP A 36 -14.96 -2.59 -2.77
CA TRP A 36 -14.18 -3.70 -3.33
C TRP A 36 -14.34 -3.83 -4.85
N SER A 37 -15.52 -3.59 -5.42
CA SER A 37 -15.70 -3.51 -6.88
C SER A 37 -14.86 -2.38 -7.49
N ALA A 38 -14.78 -1.22 -6.84
CA ALA A 38 -13.93 -0.11 -7.27
C ALA A 38 -12.44 -0.46 -7.16
N VAL A 39 -12.01 -1.11 -6.06
CA VAL A 39 -10.64 -1.60 -5.88
C VAL A 39 -10.27 -2.58 -7.00
N PHE A 40 -11.13 -3.56 -7.33
CA PHE A 40 -10.85 -4.50 -8.42
C PHE A 40 -10.85 -3.82 -9.79
N THR A 41 -11.75 -2.88 -10.03
CA THR A 41 -11.81 -2.13 -11.29
C THR A 41 -10.57 -1.27 -11.48
N ILE A 42 -10.13 -0.56 -10.43
CA ILE A 42 -8.89 0.22 -10.42
C ILE A 42 -7.69 -0.72 -10.54
N TRP A 43 -7.66 -1.85 -9.82
CA TRP A 43 -6.54 -2.80 -9.87
C TRP A 43 -6.37 -3.42 -11.26
N ILE A 44 -7.45 -3.94 -11.86
CA ILE A 44 -7.44 -4.52 -13.21
C ILE A 44 -7.19 -3.42 -14.26
N GLY A 45 -7.82 -2.25 -14.15
CA GLY A 45 -7.58 -1.12 -15.02
C GLY A 45 -6.15 -0.55 -14.90
N SER A 46 -5.56 -0.62 -13.70
CA SER A 46 -4.19 -0.18 -13.39
C SER A 46 -3.13 -1.09 -13.98
N MET A 47 -3.42 -2.38 -14.20
CA MET A 47 -2.46 -3.29 -14.83
C MET A 47 -2.13 -2.89 -16.27
N TYR A 48 -3.04 -2.21 -16.97
CA TYR A 48 -2.85 -1.85 -18.39
C TYR A 48 -2.25 -0.46 -18.62
N THR A 49 -2.33 0.48 -17.66
CA THR A 49 -1.90 1.88 -17.88
C THR A 49 -1.12 2.53 -16.73
N LEU A 50 -1.28 2.08 -15.48
CA LEU A 50 -0.69 2.72 -14.30
C LEU A 50 0.65 2.09 -13.87
N TRP A 51 0.85 0.78 -14.13
CA TRP A 51 2.07 0.07 -13.73
C TRP A 51 3.38 0.69 -14.28
N PRO A 52 3.48 1.09 -15.56
CA PRO A 52 4.71 1.72 -16.07
C PRO A 52 5.05 3.04 -15.38
N SER A 53 4.04 3.84 -15.02
CA SER A 53 4.23 5.13 -14.35
C SER A 53 4.72 4.96 -12.91
N ILE A 54 4.13 4.03 -12.15
CA ILE A 54 4.52 3.74 -10.76
C ILE A 54 5.94 3.17 -10.69
N VAL A 55 6.29 2.25 -11.59
CA VAL A 55 7.66 1.72 -11.70
C VAL A 55 8.65 2.84 -12.04
N GLY A 56 8.32 3.72 -12.99
CA GLY A 56 9.15 4.87 -13.34
C GLY A 56 9.42 5.81 -12.17
N HIS A 57 8.36 6.20 -11.43
CA HIS A 57 8.51 7.09 -10.28
C HIS A 57 9.26 6.42 -9.11
N THR A 58 9.03 5.13 -8.87
CA THR A 58 9.75 4.38 -7.82
C THR A 58 11.23 4.22 -8.16
N ALA A 59 11.56 3.92 -9.42
CA ALA A 59 12.94 3.83 -9.88
C ALA A 59 13.68 5.19 -9.76
N LEU A 60 12.99 6.28 -10.10
CA LEU A 60 13.52 7.63 -9.96
C LEU A 60 13.80 7.99 -8.48
N LEU A 61 12.85 7.70 -7.58
CA LEU A 61 13.05 7.91 -6.15
C LEU A 61 14.23 7.09 -5.61
N VAL A 62 14.31 5.80 -5.98
CA VAL A 62 15.44 4.94 -5.58
C VAL A 62 16.76 5.52 -6.09
N GLY A 63 16.84 5.97 -7.34
CA GLY A 63 18.04 6.59 -7.91
C GLY A 63 18.47 7.86 -7.16
N VAL A 64 17.51 8.71 -6.78
CA VAL A 64 17.78 9.94 -6.00
C VAL A 64 18.30 9.60 -4.60
N PHE A 65 17.64 8.71 -3.87
CA PHE A 65 18.08 8.29 -2.53
C PHE A 65 19.42 7.57 -2.56
N PHE A 66 19.66 6.73 -3.57
CA PHE A 66 20.93 6.03 -3.75
C PHE A 66 22.09 7.02 -4.02
N THR A 67 21.87 8.02 -4.88
CA THR A 67 22.85 9.08 -5.15
C THR A 67 23.11 9.93 -3.90
N ALA A 68 22.06 10.29 -3.17
CA ALA A 68 22.18 11.00 -1.90
C ALA A 68 22.96 10.19 -0.86
N ASP A 69 22.76 8.88 -0.78
CA ASP A 69 23.51 8.01 0.14
C ASP A 69 24.98 7.88 -0.27
N ILE A 70 25.28 7.78 -1.57
CA ILE A 70 26.66 7.82 -2.07
C ILE A 70 27.34 9.15 -1.71
N PHE A 71 26.67 10.27 -1.93
CA PHE A 71 27.21 11.60 -1.61
C PHE A 71 27.37 11.78 -0.10
N ARG A 72 26.44 11.27 0.71
CA ARG A 72 26.56 11.25 2.17
C ARG A 72 27.75 10.41 2.61
N ARG A 73 27.95 9.21 2.06
CA ARG A 73 29.11 8.35 2.36
C ARG A 73 30.44 8.97 1.91
N ALA A 74 30.45 9.67 0.78
CA ALA A 74 31.61 10.41 0.30
C ALA A 74 31.94 11.59 1.20
N ASN A 75 30.93 12.28 1.73
CA ASN A 75 31.09 13.41 2.67
C ASN A 75 31.43 12.95 4.11
N ASP A 76 30.89 11.82 4.57
CA ASP A 76 31.23 11.17 5.85
C ASP A 76 32.66 10.64 5.84
N LYS A 77 33.20 10.30 4.67
CA LYS A 77 34.64 10.25 4.45
C LYS A 77 35.16 11.69 4.30
N LYS A 78 35.10 12.46 5.39
CA LYS A 78 36.22 13.36 5.69
C LYS A 78 37.45 12.47 5.67
N LEU A 79 38.19 12.55 4.56
CA LEU A 79 39.56 12.11 4.45
C LEU A 79 40.26 12.67 5.70
N VAL A 80 40.49 11.79 6.66
CA VAL A 80 41.25 12.12 7.87
C VAL A 80 42.59 12.65 7.37
N PRO A 81 42.96 13.92 7.67
CA PRO A 81 44.30 14.38 7.38
C PRO A 81 45.25 13.56 8.25
N LEU A 82 46.01 12.65 7.64
CA LEU A 82 47.07 11.96 8.36
C LEU A 82 48.19 12.98 8.63
N LYS A 83 48.01 13.76 9.70
CA LYS A 83 49.06 14.57 10.29
C LYS A 83 49.97 13.61 11.06
N ILE A 84 51.03 13.11 10.43
CA ILE A 84 52.17 12.56 11.16
C ILE A 84 53.33 13.54 11.00
N LYS A 85 53.74 14.02 12.17
CA LYS A 85 54.81 14.93 12.47
C LYS A 85 55.95 14.07 13.01
N LEU A 86 56.94 13.73 12.19
CA LEU A 86 58.37 13.67 12.53
C LEU A 86 59.17 13.45 11.24
#